data_AF-A0A2E8CB08-F1
#
_entry.id   AF-A0A2E8CB08-F1
#
_cell.length_a   1.000
_cell.length_b   1.000
_cell.length_c   1.000
_cell.angle_alpha   90.00
_cell.angle_beta   90.00
_cell.angle_gamma   90.00
#
_symmetry.space_group_name_H-M   'P 1'
#
loop_
_entity.id
_entity.type
_entity.pdbx_description
1 polymer ?
#
loop_
_entity_poly.entity_id
_entity_poly.type
_entity_poly.pdbx_seq_one_letter_code
_entity_poly.pdbx_strand_id
1 'polypeptide(L)' 'MPVERQSFFNAGEAPDFELPDRDGNIVRLSDFRGKKVLLLTWASW' A
#
# COMPACT_ATOMS: atom_id res chain seq x y z
N MET A 1 -6.32 14.07 0.64
CA MET A 1 -6.92 15.12 -0.24
C MET A 1 -6.69 14.77 -1.72
N PRO A 2 -7.43 15.30 -2.71
CA PRO A 2 -7.31 14.91 -4.12
C PRO A 2 -5.92 15.12 -4.75
N VAL A 3 -5.14 16.08 -4.20
CA VAL A 3 -3.83 16.50 -4.74
C VAL A 3 -2.72 15.49 -4.45
N GLU A 4 -2.75 14.80 -3.30
CA GLU A 4 -1.76 13.77 -2.95
C GLU A 4 -1.85 12.57 -3.91
N ARG A 5 -3.07 12.21 -4.33
CA ARG A 5 -3.31 11.04 -5.18
C ARG A 5 -2.62 11.17 -6.54
N GLN A 6 -2.56 12.38 -7.12
CA GLN A 6 -1.88 12.62 -8.40
C GLN A 6 -0.35 12.51 -8.31
N SER A 7 0.24 12.84 -7.16
CA SER A 7 1.70 12.85 -7.00
C SER A 7 2.33 11.46 -7.08
N PHE A 8 1.67 10.43 -6.54
CA PHE A 8 2.17 9.05 -6.58
C PHE A 8 2.22 8.45 -7.99
N PHE A 9 1.24 8.79 -8.84
CA PHE A 9 1.23 8.32 -10.23
C PHE A 9 2.40 8.88 -11.05
N ASN A 10 2.91 10.07 -10.71
CA ASN A 10 4.02 10.71 -11.43
C ASN A 10 5.41 10.23 -10.97
N ALA A 11 5.56 9.80 -9.71
CA ALA A 11 6.83 9.31 -9.17
C ALA A 11 7.13 7.85 -9.54
N GLY A 12 6.12 7.08 -9.97
CA GLY A 12 6.27 5.65 -10.27
C GLY A 12 6.49 4.77 -9.03
N GLU A 13 6.41 5.36 -7.83
CA GLU A 13 6.53 4.67 -6.55
C GLU A 13 5.17 4.66 -5.84
N ALA A 14 4.74 3.48 -5.39
CA ALA A 14 3.54 3.35 -4.58
C ALA A 14 3.77 4.02 -3.20
N PRO A 15 2.78 4.76 -2.67
CA PRO A 15 2.87 5.33 -1.34
C PRO A 15 3.09 4.24 -0.30
N ASP A 16 4.00 4.48 0.65
CA ASP A 16 4.12 3.61 1.81
C ASP A 16 2.91 3.76 2.72
N PHE A 17 2.46 2.65 3.30
CA PHE A 17 1.37 2.59 4.26
C PHE A 17 1.60 1.45 5.23
N GLU A 18 0.94 1.53 6.39
CA GLU A 18 0.97 0.50 7.41
C GLU A 18 -0.45 0.07 7.76
N LEU A 19 -0.67 -1.24 7.84
CA LEU A 19 -1.95 -1.83 8.22
C LEU A 19 -1.70 -3.03 9.14
N PRO A 20 -2.57 -3.27 10.14
CA PRO A 20 -2.54 -4.52 10.88
C PRO A 20 -2.93 -5.68 9.95
N ASP A 21 -2.22 -6.79 10.07
CA ASP A 21 -2.64 -8.07 9.52
C ASP A 21 -3.77 -8.70 10.38
N ARG A 22 -4.15 -9.94 10.05
CA ARG A 22 -5.22 -10.66 10.77
C ARG A 22 -4.85 -11.03 12.20
N ASP A 23 -3.56 -11.11 12.51
CA ASP A 23 -3.03 -11.43 13.83
C ASP A 23 -2.72 -10.15 14.64
N GLY A 24 -2.93 -8.97 14.04
CA GLY A 24 -2.70 -7.66 14.64
C GLY A 24 -1.26 -7.14 14.47
N ASN A 25 -0.41 -7.83 13.71
CA ASN A 25 0.95 -7.35 13.43
C ASN A 25 0.88 -6.20 12.43
N ILE A 26 1.64 -5.14 12.69
CA ILE A 26 1.75 -4.04 11.75
C ILE A 26 2.63 -4.47 10.56
N VAL A 27 2.06 -4.42 9.37
CA VAL A 27 2.73 -4.70 8.10
C VAL A 27 2.86 -3.39 7.32
N ARG A 28 4.08 -3.08 6.86
CA ARG A 28 4.34 -1.92 6.00
C ARG A 28 4.51 -2.35 4.54
N LEU A 29 4.07 -1.53 3.59
CA LEU A 29 4.34 -1.81 2.16
C LEU A 29 5.85 -1.85 1.89
N SER A 30 6.62 -0.97 2.56
CA SER A 30 8.09 -0.92 2.46
C SER A 30 8.80 -2.21 2.89
N ASP A 31 8.18 -3.07 3.71
CA ASP A 31 8.74 -4.38 4.09
C ASP A 31 8.89 -5.33 2.89
N PHE A 32 8.19 -5.06 1.78
CA PHE A 32 8.22 -5.86 0.56
C PHE A 32 9.10 -5.29 -0.55
N ARG A 33 9.91 -4.25 -0.29
CA ARG A 33 10.84 -3.70 -1.29
C ARG A 33 11.73 -4.79 -1.89
N GLY A 34 11.95 -4.72 -3.21
CA GLY A 34 12.70 -5.73 -3.96
C GLY A 34 11.90 -6.97 -4.38
N LYS A 35 10.64 -7.09 -3.95
CA LYS A 35 9.72 -8.15 -4.40
C LYS A 35 8.64 -7.57 -5.32
N LYS A 36 8.13 -8.38 -6.25
CA LYS A 36 6.92 -8.04 -7.00
C LYS A 36 5.71 -8.24 -6.09
N VAL A 37 4.91 -7.20 -5.89
CA VAL A 37 3.76 -7.18 -4.98
C VAL A 37 2.48 -6.85 -5.76
N LEU A 38 1.41 -7.59 -5.49
CA LEU A 38 0.06 -7.29 -5.99
C LEU A 38 -0.80 -6.82 -4.82
N LEU A 39 -1.29 -5.58 -4.90
CA LEU A 39 -2.28 -5.05 -3.96
C LEU A 39 -3.69 -5.36 -4.46
N LEU A 40 -4.46 -6.09 -3.66
CA LEU A 40 -5.85 -6.43 -3.95
C LEU A 40 -6.76 -5.82 -2.89
N THR A 41 -7.65 -4.92 -3.30
CA THR A 41 -8.70 -4.36 -2.45
C THR A 41 -9.99 -5.14 -2.68
N TRP A 42 -10.60 -5.69 -1.63
CA TRP A 42 -11.88 -6.39 -1.71
C TRP A 42 -12.76 -6.03 -0.51
N ALA A 43 -14.05 -6.29 -0.64
CA ALA A 43 -15.03 -6.21 0.43
C ALA A 43 -16.00 -7.39 0.30
N SER A 44 -16.51 -7.89 1.42
CA SER A 44 -17.36 -9.09 1.47
C SER A 44 -18.85 -8.81 1.23
N TRP A 45 -19.22 -7.58 0.93
CA TRP A 45 -20.59 -7.16 0.72
C TRP A 45 -21.09 -7.46 -0.69
#